data_AF-A0A961CF29-F1
#
_entry.id   AF-A0A961CF29-F1
#
_cell.length_a   1.000
_cell.length_b   1.000
_cell.length_c   1.000
_cell.angle_alpha   90.00
_cell.angle_beta   90.00
_cell.angle_gamma   90.00
#
_symmetry.space_group_name_H-M   'P 1'
#
loop_
_entity.id
_entity.type
_entity.pdbx_description
1 polymer ?
#
loop_
_entity_poly.entity_id
_entity_poly.type
_entity_poly.pdbx_seq_one_letter_code
_entity_poly.pdbx_strand_id
1 'polypeptide(L)'
;HVAPDVVLRCGELPASRVVGEWLAAQGAAWQVGIEADGATLDPWGSLASVIAAEPGALCAAVARALEAADGDVRAPQAWAACWAQADAECAQVLVRALGRDPDLAEVAVARAVVGAVPAGGRLVVSSSMPIRDVEWYAPPRAGLRVLANRGTNGIDGVVSTAIGVAVGADVPTVALVGDLAFLHDTNGLLGAGHRPADCTIVIVDNDGGGIFEHLPQAASLDADVFEQLFGTPHGLDLAAVAAAHGIAVTVADDPEQVGAAVRATAGTPGVRAVVVRTDRRAGAAARSGLHRAMGTALDAMLDTAG
;
A
#
# COMPACT_ATOMS: atom_id res chain seq x y z
N HIS A 1 8.57 -19.76 15.80
CA HIS A 1 9.71 -19.28 16.61
C HIS A 1 9.44 -17.96 17.33
N VAL A 2 8.46 -17.15 16.90
CA VAL A 2 8.26 -15.79 17.43
C VAL A 2 6.75 -15.52 17.55
N ALA A 3 6.13 -15.84 18.68
CA ALA A 3 4.70 -15.60 18.95
C ALA A 3 4.55 -14.51 20.04
N PRO A 4 3.76 -13.45 19.80
CA PRO A 4 3.63 -12.36 20.76
C PRO A 4 2.76 -12.80 21.95
N ASP A 5 3.13 -12.39 23.16
CA ASP A 5 2.27 -12.57 24.35
C ASP A 5 1.14 -11.52 24.39
N VAL A 6 1.41 -10.33 23.87
CA VAL A 6 0.49 -9.18 23.87
C VAL A 6 0.56 -8.47 22.52
N VAL A 7 -0.60 -8.05 22.00
CA VAL A 7 -0.70 -7.23 20.77
C VAL A 7 -1.50 -5.97 21.06
N LEU A 8 -0.92 -4.81 20.75
CA LEU A 8 -1.64 -3.53 20.74
C LEU A 8 -2.01 -3.18 19.30
N ARG A 9 -3.31 -3.12 19.00
CA ARG A 9 -3.84 -2.78 17.67
C ARG A 9 -4.33 -1.34 17.71
N CYS A 10 -3.59 -0.44 17.06
CA CYS A 10 -3.85 1.01 17.08
C CYS A 10 -4.58 1.46 15.82
N GLY A 11 -5.76 2.06 15.99
CA GLY A 11 -6.60 2.53 14.88
C GLY A 11 -7.27 1.39 14.12
N GLU A 12 -7.85 1.75 12.97
CA GLU A 12 -8.63 0.86 12.12
C GLU A 12 -7.85 -0.37 11.62
N LEU A 13 -8.58 -1.32 11.05
CA LEU A 13 -8.03 -2.57 10.51
C LEU A 13 -6.90 -2.33 9.49
N PRO A 14 -5.82 -3.14 9.54
CA PRO A 14 -4.79 -3.09 8.50
C PRO A 14 -5.38 -3.43 7.13
N ALA A 15 -4.77 -2.92 6.06
CA ALA A 15 -5.16 -3.30 4.70
C ALA A 15 -4.82 -4.78 4.42
N SER A 16 -3.79 -5.31 5.08
CA SER A 16 -3.33 -6.68 4.96
C SER A 16 -4.27 -7.66 5.66
N ARG A 17 -4.97 -8.44 4.83
CA ARG A 17 -5.69 -9.64 5.27
C ARG A 17 -4.73 -10.65 5.92
N VAL A 18 -3.50 -10.79 5.42
CA VAL A 18 -2.52 -11.76 5.93
C VAL A 18 -2.14 -11.47 7.38
N VAL A 19 -1.94 -10.19 7.72
CA VAL A 19 -1.67 -9.78 9.11
C VAL A 19 -2.89 -10.06 9.99
N GLY A 20 -4.09 -9.74 9.51
CA GLY A 20 -5.33 -10.02 10.25
C GLY A 20 -5.53 -11.51 10.54
N GLU A 21 -5.34 -12.37 9.53
CA GLU A 21 -5.43 -13.84 9.69
C GLU A 21 -4.33 -14.38 10.62
N TRP A 22 -3.09 -13.87 10.49
CA TRP A 22 -1.99 -14.27 11.37
C TRP A 22 -2.27 -13.89 12.83
N LEU A 23 -2.77 -12.66 13.09
CA LEU A 23 -3.17 -12.20 14.40
C LEU A 23 -4.31 -13.06 14.98
N ALA A 24 -5.33 -13.36 14.17
CA ALA A 24 -6.42 -14.24 14.58
C ALA A 24 -5.93 -15.65 14.95
N ALA A 25 -4.88 -16.14 14.28
CA ALA A 25 -4.25 -17.42 14.59
C ALA A 25 -3.39 -17.38 15.87
N GLN A 26 -3.03 -16.19 16.40
CA GLN A 26 -2.32 -16.05 17.68
C GLN A 26 -3.26 -16.16 18.89
N GLY A 27 -4.00 -17.28 19.00
CA GLY A 27 -5.06 -17.45 20.01
C GLY A 27 -4.62 -17.39 21.48
N ALA A 28 -3.32 -17.46 21.77
CA ALA A 28 -2.76 -17.28 23.12
C ALA A 28 -2.39 -15.82 23.43
N ALA A 29 -2.27 -14.95 22.43
CA ALA A 29 -1.85 -13.57 22.61
C ALA A 29 -3.00 -12.72 23.18
N TRP A 30 -2.71 -11.89 24.18
CA TRP A 30 -3.66 -10.92 24.70
C TRP A 30 -3.72 -9.69 23.76
N GLN A 31 -4.79 -9.61 22.96
CA GLN A 31 -4.93 -8.55 21.95
C GLN A 31 -5.85 -7.42 22.45
N VAL A 32 -5.37 -6.19 22.37
CA VAL A 32 -6.08 -4.98 22.81
C VAL A 32 -6.26 -4.04 21.61
N GLY A 33 -7.51 -3.71 21.30
CA GLY A 33 -7.85 -2.68 20.32
C GLY A 33 -7.82 -1.29 20.94
N ILE A 34 -7.24 -0.31 20.25
CA ILE A 34 -7.13 1.08 20.70
C ILE A 34 -7.74 1.96 19.61
N GLU A 35 -8.92 2.51 19.90
CA GLU A 35 -9.74 3.24 18.94
C GLU A 35 -10.22 4.55 19.57
N ALA A 36 -10.17 5.65 18.81
CA ALA A 36 -10.46 6.98 19.37
C ALA A 36 -11.94 7.16 19.76
N ASP A 37 -12.86 6.57 18.98
CA ASP A 37 -14.31 6.67 19.17
C ASP A 37 -14.91 5.48 19.95
N GLY A 38 -14.08 4.50 20.32
CA GLY A 38 -14.49 3.27 20.99
C GLY A 38 -15.29 2.31 20.10
N ALA A 39 -15.44 2.58 18.81
CA ALA A 39 -16.05 1.65 17.87
C ALA A 39 -15.14 0.42 17.72
N THR A 40 -15.73 -0.77 17.74
CA THR A 40 -14.97 -2.02 17.66
C THR A 40 -15.04 -2.60 16.25
N LEU A 41 -13.90 -2.62 15.55
CA LEU A 41 -13.71 -3.36 14.30
C LEU A 41 -12.86 -4.62 14.59
N ASP A 42 -13.54 -5.73 14.85
CA ASP A 42 -12.89 -7.03 15.09
C ASP A 42 -13.56 -8.17 14.32
N PRO A 43 -13.36 -8.24 12.99
CA PRO A 43 -14.04 -9.22 12.16
C PRO A 43 -13.61 -10.66 12.45
N TRP A 44 -12.51 -10.87 13.16
CA TRP A 44 -12.01 -12.18 13.57
C TRP A 44 -12.38 -12.57 15.00
N GLY A 45 -13.00 -11.69 15.79
CA GLY A 45 -13.31 -11.96 17.20
C GLY A 45 -12.06 -12.25 18.06
N SER A 46 -10.95 -11.60 17.73
CA SER A 46 -9.62 -11.83 18.29
C SER A 46 -9.27 -10.92 19.47
N LEU A 47 -10.00 -9.82 19.66
CA LEU A 47 -9.73 -8.84 20.70
C LEU A 47 -10.20 -9.34 22.07
N ALA A 48 -9.31 -9.29 23.05
CA ALA A 48 -9.63 -9.56 24.44
C ALA A 48 -10.24 -8.31 25.13
N SER A 49 -9.87 -7.11 24.68
CA SER A 49 -10.42 -5.86 25.18
C SER A 49 -10.27 -4.72 24.16
N VAL A 50 -11.04 -3.66 24.37
CA VAL A 50 -11.00 -2.42 23.59
C VAL A 50 -10.85 -1.24 24.53
N ILE A 51 -9.92 -0.34 24.23
CA ILE A 51 -9.68 0.90 24.95
C ILE A 51 -10.08 2.05 24.05
N ALA A 52 -11.07 2.84 24.49
CA ALA A 52 -11.46 4.07 23.83
C ALA A 52 -10.45 5.18 24.17
N ALA A 53 -9.47 5.39 23.29
CA ALA A 53 -8.43 6.41 23.45
C ALA A 53 -7.79 6.77 22.10
N GLU A 54 -7.33 8.02 21.98
CA GLU A 54 -6.45 8.42 20.88
C GLU A 54 -5.16 7.58 20.93
N PRO A 55 -4.82 6.80 19.87
CA PRO A 55 -3.71 5.84 19.92
C PRO A 55 -2.38 6.48 20.29
N GLY A 56 -2.09 7.66 19.72
CA GLY A 56 -0.86 8.41 20.04
C GLY A 56 -0.80 8.85 21.50
N ALA A 57 -1.94 9.26 22.07
CA ALA A 57 -2.01 9.68 23.47
C ALA A 57 -1.82 8.49 24.42
N LEU A 58 -2.43 7.34 24.12
CA LEU A 58 -2.26 6.11 24.90
C LEU A 58 -0.81 5.61 24.84
N CYS A 59 -0.23 5.50 23.64
CA CYS A 59 1.16 5.08 23.47
C CYS A 59 2.13 6.00 24.24
N ALA A 60 1.92 7.32 24.20
CA ALA A 60 2.73 8.26 24.96
C ALA A 60 2.56 8.11 26.48
N ALA A 61 1.34 7.80 26.95
CA ALA A 61 1.09 7.54 28.37
C ALA A 61 1.74 6.23 28.84
N VAL A 62 1.65 5.17 28.04
CA VAL A 62 2.33 3.88 28.30
C VAL A 62 3.84 4.08 28.34
N ALA A 63 4.42 4.80 27.38
CA ALA A 63 5.86 5.09 27.36
C ALA A 63 6.33 5.81 28.64
N ARG A 64 5.62 6.87 29.06
CA ARG A 64 5.93 7.58 30.32
C ARG A 64 5.80 6.69 31.55
N ALA A 65 4.80 5.81 31.59
CA ALA A 65 4.60 4.88 32.69
C ALA A 65 5.74 3.85 32.77
N LEU A 66 6.22 3.36 31.63
CA LEU A 66 7.37 2.46 31.55
C LEU A 66 8.68 3.16 31.99
N GLU A 67 8.88 4.41 31.60
CA GLU A 67 10.05 5.21 32.02
C GLU A 67 10.07 5.50 33.53
N ALA A 68 8.90 5.64 34.14
CA ALA A 68 8.75 5.91 35.58
C ALA A 68 8.70 4.64 36.45
N ALA A 69 8.60 3.45 35.85
CA ALA A 69 8.55 2.19 36.58
C ALA A 69 9.92 1.84 37.18
N ASP A 70 9.94 1.33 38.41
CA ASP A 70 11.15 0.78 39.00
C ASP A 70 11.53 -0.54 38.30
N GLY A 71 12.65 -0.53 37.57
CA GLY A 71 13.20 -1.70 36.86
C GLY A 71 13.37 -1.46 35.35
N ASP A 72 14.16 -2.31 34.68
CA ASP A 72 14.33 -2.25 33.22
C ASP A 72 13.19 -3.02 32.53
N VAL A 73 12.04 -2.36 32.36
CA VAL A 73 10.87 -2.94 31.67
C VAL A 73 11.05 -2.75 30.16
N ARG A 74 11.84 -3.64 29.54
CA ARG A 74 12.04 -3.69 28.09
C ARG A 74 11.68 -5.06 27.53
N ALA A 75 11.21 -5.08 26.29
CA ALA A 75 11.10 -6.33 25.55
C ALA A 75 12.47 -7.02 25.48
N PRO A 76 12.53 -8.36 25.52
CA PRO A 76 13.80 -9.08 25.40
C PRO A 76 14.56 -8.63 24.14
N GLN A 77 15.83 -8.27 24.28
CA GLN A 77 16.62 -7.75 23.15
C GLN A 77 16.67 -8.76 21.99
N ALA A 78 16.74 -10.06 22.29
CA ALA A 78 16.70 -11.12 21.30
C ALA A 78 15.38 -11.16 20.51
N TRP A 79 14.24 -10.89 21.17
CA TRP A 79 12.94 -10.82 20.50
C TRP A 79 12.90 -9.67 19.49
N ALA A 80 13.26 -8.46 19.91
CA ALA A 80 13.25 -7.29 19.04
C ALA A 80 14.28 -7.43 17.89
N ALA A 81 15.46 -7.99 18.18
CA ALA A 81 16.49 -8.26 17.19
C ALA A 81 16.02 -9.28 16.14
N CYS A 82 15.29 -10.32 16.54
CA CYS A 82 14.76 -11.32 15.62
C CYS A 82 13.79 -10.71 14.60
N TRP A 83 12.88 -9.82 15.05
CA TRP A 83 11.97 -9.11 14.14
C TRP A 83 12.71 -8.16 13.20
N ALA A 84 13.67 -7.39 13.72
CA ALA A 84 14.47 -6.48 12.92
C ALA A 84 15.32 -7.22 11.87
N GLN A 85 15.86 -8.38 12.23
CA GLN A 85 16.60 -9.23 11.30
C GLN A 85 15.69 -9.83 10.22
N ALA A 86 14.50 -10.33 10.61
CA ALA A 86 13.51 -10.84 9.66
C ALA A 86 13.11 -9.78 8.60
N ASP A 87 12.83 -8.55 9.05
CA ASP A 87 12.53 -7.41 8.17
C ASP A 87 13.70 -7.11 7.23
N ALA A 88 14.93 -7.07 7.75
CA ALA A 88 16.13 -6.82 6.97
C ALA A 88 16.40 -7.91 5.91
N GLU A 89 16.19 -9.19 6.24
CA GLU A 89 16.33 -10.30 5.29
C GLU A 89 15.30 -10.20 4.15
N CYS A 90 14.03 -9.98 4.49
CA CYS A 90 12.97 -9.77 3.50
C CYS A 90 13.25 -8.56 2.60
N ALA A 91 13.70 -7.45 3.18
CA ALA A 91 14.07 -6.24 2.43
C ALA A 91 15.23 -6.50 1.45
N GLN A 92 16.23 -7.29 1.86
CA GLN A 92 17.34 -7.68 0.97
C GLN A 92 16.87 -8.56 -0.19
N VAL A 93 16.00 -9.55 0.07
CA VAL A 93 15.41 -10.40 -0.96
C VAL A 93 14.63 -9.55 -1.96
N LEU A 94 13.80 -8.63 -1.48
CA LEU A 94 13.04 -7.69 -2.30
C LEU A 94 13.95 -6.86 -3.21
N VAL A 95 14.95 -6.18 -2.66
CA VAL A 95 15.86 -5.32 -3.44
C VAL A 95 16.60 -6.12 -4.51
N ARG A 96 17.06 -7.34 -4.19
CA ARG A 96 17.71 -8.22 -5.17
C ARG A 96 16.75 -8.67 -6.27
N ALA A 97 15.50 -8.95 -5.95
CA ALA A 97 14.48 -9.36 -6.91
C ALA A 97 14.13 -8.21 -7.86
N LEU A 98 13.87 -7.01 -7.32
CA LEU A 98 13.55 -5.82 -8.13
C LEU A 98 14.66 -5.44 -9.12
N GLY A 99 15.93 -5.71 -8.79
CA GLY A 99 17.05 -5.46 -9.69
C GLY A 99 17.24 -6.50 -10.80
N ARG A 100 16.44 -7.57 -10.82
CA ARG A 100 16.61 -8.72 -11.74
C ARG A 100 15.35 -9.10 -12.48
N ASP A 101 14.20 -8.88 -11.87
CA ASP A 101 12.91 -9.34 -12.37
C ASP A 101 12.07 -8.13 -12.82
N PRO A 102 11.97 -7.88 -14.14
CA PRO A 102 11.18 -6.77 -14.67
C PRO A 102 9.68 -6.95 -14.44
N ASP A 103 9.21 -8.18 -14.17
CA ASP A 103 7.78 -8.46 -13.95
C ASP A 103 7.32 -7.93 -12.58
N LEU A 104 8.25 -7.56 -11.69
CA LEU A 104 7.95 -6.82 -10.45
C LEU A 104 7.74 -5.31 -10.66
N ALA A 105 7.46 -4.87 -11.90
CA ALA A 105 7.27 -3.47 -12.25
C ALA A 105 6.26 -2.73 -11.34
N GLU A 106 5.08 -3.31 -11.08
CA GLU A 106 4.06 -2.69 -10.21
C GLU A 106 4.58 -2.43 -8.77
N VAL A 107 5.33 -3.39 -8.22
CA VAL A 107 5.98 -3.26 -6.90
C VAL A 107 7.05 -2.16 -6.92
N ALA A 108 7.87 -2.14 -7.97
CA ALA A 108 8.89 -1.12 -8.15
C ALA A 108 8.27 0.27 -8.33
N VAL A 109 7.14 0.39 -9.05
CA VAL A 109 6.39 1.64 -9.23
C VAL A 109 5.87 2.15 -7.89
N ALA A 110 5.24 1.31 -7.08
CA ALA A 110 4.75 1.71 -5.76
C ALA A 110 5.89 2.27 -4.88
N ARG A 111 7.05 1.60 -4.88
CA ARG A 111 8.26 2.06 -4.17
C ARG A 111 8.81 3.36 -4.75
N ALA A 112 8.87 3.49 -6.08
CA ALA A 112 9.34 4.69 -6.75
C ALA A 112 8.46 5.90 -6.43
N VAL A 113 7.14 5.73 -6.43
CA VAL A 113 6.17 6.76 -6.06
C VAL A 113 6.34 7.15 -4.59
N VAL A 114 6.34 6.17 -3.66
CA VAL A 114 6.54 6.44 -2.23
C VAL A 114 7.87 7.15 -1.99
N GLY A 115 8.94 6.84 -2.73
CA GLY A 115 10.22 7.55 -2.62
C GLY A 115 10.22 8.94 -3.25
N ALA A 116 9.40 9.18 -4.28
CA ALA A 116 9.39 10.41 -5.07
C ALA A 116 8.49 11.52 -4.53
N VAL A 117 7.46 11.20 -3.73
CA VAL A 117 6.60 12.25 -3.13
C VAL A 117 7.47 13.22 -2.31
N PRO A 118 7.32 14.55 -2.40
CA PRO A 118 8.10 15.48 -1.57
C PRO A 118 7.85 15.29 -0.06
N ALA A 119 8.82 15.66 0.76
CA ALA A 119 8.64 15.68 2.22
C ALA A 119 7.50 16.64 2.61
N GLY A 120 6.62 16.22 3.52
CA GLY A 120 5.42 16.96 3.90
C GLY A 120 4.26 16.85 2.91
N GLY A 121 4.45 16.19 1.76
CA GLY A 121 3.43 15.96 0.74
C GLY A 121 2.35 14.96 1.15
N ARG A 122 1.43 14.68 0.22
CA ARG A 122 0.36 13.69 0.35
C ARG A 122 0.52 12.59 -0.67
N LEU A 123 0.29 11.36 -0.24
CA LEU A 123 0.12 10.21 -1.14
C LEU A 123 -1.31 9.70 -0.99
N VAL A 124 -2.09 9.75 -2.07
CA VAL A 124 -3.42 9.14 -2.14
C VAL A 124 -3.28 7.80 -2.86
N VAL A 125 -3.71 6.71 -2.25
CA VAL A 125 -3.53 5.36 -2.81
C VAL A 125 -4.88 4.72 -3.06
N SER A 126 -5.10 4.20 -4.27
CA SER A 126 -6.32 3.48 -4.59
C SER A 126 -6.41 2.14 -3.86
N SER A 127 -7.63 1.62 -3.76
CA SER A 127 -7.90 0.22 -3.42
C SER A 127 -7.26 -0.74 -4.46
N SER A 128 -7.49 -2.05 -4.31
CA SER A 128 -6.87 -3.11 -5.13
C SER A 128 -5.36 -3.28 -4.86
N MET A 129 -4.52 -3.50 -5.88
CA MET A 129 -3.08 -3.74 -5.71
C MET A 129 -2.30 -2.53 -5.20
N PRO A 130 -2.53 -1.27 -5.63
CA PRO A 130 -1.73 -0.12 -5.18
C PRO A 130 -1.55 0.02 -3.66
N ILE A 131 -2.63 -0.07 -2.87
CA ILE A 131 -2.52 0.01 -1.40
C ILE A 131 -1.73 -1.17 -0.82
N ARG A 132 -1.84 -2.36 -1.42
CA ARG A 132 -1.10 -3.56 -0.99
C ARG A 132 0.36 -3.47 -1.37
N ASP A 133 0.67 -2.96 -2.55
CA ASP A 133 2.06 -2.79 -2.98
C ASP A 133 2.79 -1.75 -2.12
N VAL A 134 2.08 -0.68 -1.72
CA VAL A 134 2.59 0.28 -0.74
C VAL A 134 2.76 -0.37 0.63
N GLU A 135 1.74 -1.08 1.14
CA GLU A 135 1.78 -1.72 2.46
C GLU A 135 2.86 -2.80 2.58
N TRP A 136 3.00 -3.66 1.57
CA TRP A 136 3.87 -4.86 1.63
C TRP A 136 5.31 -4.57 1.24
N TYR A 137 5.54 -3.59 0.37
CA TYR A 137 6.85 -3.42 -0.26
C TYR A 137 7.43 -2.02 -0.16
N ALA A 138 6.69 -0.99 0.24
CA ALA A 138 7.29 0.32 0.44
C ALA A 138 8.09 0.38 1.74
N PRO A 139 9.29 0.99 1.73
CA PRO A 139 10.05 1.14 2.96
C PRO A 139 9.34 2.13 3.91
N PRO A 140 9.53 1.99 5.24
CA PRO A 140 9.06 2.98 6.20
C PRO A 140 9.55 4.39 5.84
N ARG A 141 8.64 5.37 5.85
CA ARG A 141 8.95 6.74 5.46
C ARG A 141 8.31 7.76 6.38
N ALA A 142 9.13 8.53 7.09
CA ALA A 142 8.68 9.66 7.89
C ALA A 142 8.30 10.87 7.01
N GLY A 143 7.39 11.70 7.51
CA GLY A 143 7.03 12.97 6.86
C GLY A 143 6.16 12.83 5.61
N LEU A 144 5.59 11.64 5.37
CA LEU A 144 4.60 11.39 4.32
C LEU A 144 3.24 11.09 4.95
N ARG A 145 2.19 11.80 4.52
CA ARG A 145 0.81 11.44 4.91
C ARG A 145 0.18 10.64 3.77
N VAL A 146 -0.15 9.39 4.06
CA VAL A 146 -0.82 8.47 3.15
C VAL A 146 -2.33 8.51 3.43
N LEU A 147 -3.14 8.60 2.38
CA LEU A 147 -4.61 8.58 2.44
C LEU A 147 -5.14 7.52 1.48
N ALA A 148 -6.21 6.84 1.86
CA ALA A 148 -6.89 5.88 1.01
C ALA A 148 -8.37 5.77 1.44
N ASN A 149 -9.26 5.51 0.49
CA ASN A 149 -10.69 5.30 0.77
C ASN A 149 -10.92 3.87 1.29
N ARG A 150 -10.60 3.64 2.57
CA ARG A 150 -10.59 2.30 3.20
C ARG A 150 -11.88 1.90 3.93
N GLY A 151 -12.89 2.78 3.98
CA GLY A 151 -14.19 2.46 4.59
C GLY A 151 -14.89 1.29 3.89
N THR A 152 -15.20 1.45 2.59
CA THR A 152 -15.82 0.41 1.76
C THR A 152 -14.86 -0.22 0.74
N ASN A 153 -13.61 0.26 0.68
CA ASN A 153 -12.57 -0.22 -0.24
C ASN A 153 -12.94 -0.11 -1.73
N GLY A 154 -13.77 0.87 -2.07
CA GLY A 154 -14.19 1.16 -3.44
C GLY A 154 -13.03 1.59 -4.35
N ILE A 155 -13.19 1.33 -5.65
CA ILE A 155 -12.32 1.88 -6.72
C ILE A 155 -12.89 3.18 -7.29
N ASP A 156 -14.12 3.51 -6.92
CA ASP A 156 -14.86 4.70 -7.30
C ASP A 156 -14.39 5.95 -6.55
N GLY A 157 -14.44 7.11 -7.22
CA GLY A 157 -14.17 8.40 -6.60
C GLY A 157 -12.71 8.66 -6.21
N VAL A 158 -11.77 7.79 -6.57
CA VAL A 158 -10.35 7.91 -6.14
C VAL A 158 -9.67 9.13 -6.76
N VAL A 159 -9.91 9.41 -8.04
CA VAL A 159 -9.34 10.58 -8.74
C VAL A 159 -9.90 11.87 -8.15
N SER A 160 -11.21 11.93 -7.96
CA SER A 160 -11.93 13.02 -7.32
C SER A 160 -11.42 13.27 -5.89
N THR A 161 -11.20 12.20 -5.12
CA THR A 161 -10.61 12.27 -3.77
C THR A 161 -9.21 12.87 -3.82
N ALA A 162 -8.36 12.39 -4.73
CA ALA A 162 -6.99 12.88 -4.87
C ALA A 162 -6.93 14.37 -5.20
N ILE A 163 -7.76 14.83 -6.14
CA ILE A 163 -7.87 16.24 -6.48
C ILE A 163 -8.39 17.07 -5.30
N GLY A 164 -9.39 16.56 -4.57
CA GLY A 164 -9.92 17.23 -3.37
C GLY A 164 -8.86 17.38 -2.28
N VAL A 165 -8.06 16.34 -2.03
CA VAL A 165 -6.91 16.39 -1.12
C VAL A 165 -5.89 17.43 -1.58
N ALA A 166 -5.55 17.45 -2.86
CA ALA A 166 -4.59 18.42 -3.43
C ALA A 166 -5.06 19.87 -3.23
N VAL A 167 -6.34 20.14 -3.46
CA VAL A 167 -6.94 21.48 -3.27
C VAL A 167 -6.97 21.86 -1.78
N GLY A 168 -7.32 20.93 -0.89
CA GLY A 168 -7.49 21.24 0.54
C GLY A 168 -6.20 21.27 1.35
N ALA A 169 -5.15 20.56 0.91
CA ALA A 169 -3.92 20.42 1.67
C ALA A 169 -2.87 21.50 1.35
N ASP A 170 -2.99 22.19 0.20
CA ASP A 170 -2.04 23.21 -0.28
C ASP A 170 -0.56 22.73 -0.25
N VAL A 171 -0.36 21.44 -0.49
CA VAL A 171 0.95 20.78 -0.59
C VAL A 171 0.93 19.78 -1.73
N PRO A 172 2.10 19.40 -2.29
CA PRO A 172 2.16 18.44 -3.39
C PRO A 172 1.45 17.14 -3.04
N THR A 173 0.52 16.75 -3.91
CA THR A 173 -0.23 15.51 -3.78
C THR A 173 0.08 14.58 -4.95
N VAL A 174 0.42 13.34 -4.63
CA VAL A 174 0.61 12.28 -5.62
C VAL A 174 -0.45 11.24 -5.40
N ALA A 175 -1.12 10.78 -6.45
CA ALA A 175 -2.05 9.67 -6.40
C ALA A 175 -1.43 8.45 -7.08
N LEU A 176 -1.49 7.28 -6.45
CA LEU A 176 -1.15 5.99 -7.07
C LEU A 176 -2.44 5.21 -7.28
N VAL A 177 -2.80 5.00 -8.54
CA VAL A 177 -4.12 4.52 -8.94
C VAL A 177 -3.97 3.40 -9.95
N GLY A 178 -4.75 2.33 -9.83
CA GLY A 178 -4.88 1.31 -10.89
C GLY A 178 -5.76 1.81 -12.05
N ASP A 179 -5.50 1.33 -13.25
CA ASP A 179 -6.31 1.57 -14.47
C ASP A 179 -7.83 1.55 -14.29
N LEU A 180 -8.42 0.50 -13.72
CA LEU A 180 -9.86 0.40 -13.55
C LEU A 180 -10.40 1.45 -12.57
N ALA A 181 -9.65 1.78 -11.52
CA ALA A 181 -10.03 2.84 -10.58
C ALA A 181 -9.95 4.22 -11.25
N PHE A 182 -8.95 4.43 -12.11
CA PHE A 182 -8.86 5.63 -12.93
C PHE A 182 -10.03 5.73 -13.91
N LEU A 183 -10.35 4.63 -14.62
CA LEU A 183 -11.46 4.54 -15.57
C LEU A 183 -12.82 4.76 -14.91
N HIS A 184 -13.02 4.26 -13.69
CA HIS A 184 -14.26 4.42 -12.94
C HIS A 184 -14.52 5.88 -12.53
N ASP A 185 -13.48 6.73 -12.50
CA ASP A 185 -13.56 8.10 -12.02
C ASP A 185 -12.87 9.13 -12.95
N THR A 186 -12.84 8.85 -14.25
CA THR A 186 -12.29 9.80 -15.24
C THR A 186 -13.01 11.15 -15.21
N ASN A 187 -14.32 11.13 -14.93
CA ASN A 187 -15.12 12.35 -14.75
C ASN A 187 -14.66 13.20 -13.56
N GLY A 188 -13.89 12.67 -12.61
CA GLY A 188 -13.21 13.45 -11.58
C GLY A 188 -12.23 14.48 -12.15
N LEU A 189 -11.70 14.24 -13.35
CA LEU A 189 -10.84 15.18 -14.08
C LEU A 189 -11.60 16.37 -14.67
N LEU A 190 -12.94 16.34 -14.72
CA LEU A 190 -13.72 17.45 -15.26
C LEU A 190 -13.46 18.74 -14.47
N GLY A 191 -13.01 19.77 -15.18
CA GLY A 191 -12.66 21.05 -14.59
C GLY A 191 -11.36 21.07 -13.79
N ALA A 192 -10.58 19.99 -13.79
CA ALA A 192 -9.32 19.91 -13.03
C ALA A 192 -8.32 21.02 -13.39
N GLY A 193 -8.23 21.39 -14.67
CA GLY A 193 -7.38 22.50 -15.13
C GLY A 193 -7.77 23.89 -14.58
N HIS A 194 -8.97 24.04 -14.01
CA HIS A 194 -9.44 25.29 -13.41
C HIS A 194 -9.34 25.29 -11.88
N ARG A 195 -8.83 24.20 -11.27
CA ARG A 195 -8.68 24.08 -9.82
C ARG A 195 -7.25 24.44 -9.41
N PRO A 196 -7.05 25.15 -8.29
CA PRO A 196 -5.72 25.39 -7.72
C PRO A 196 -5.23 24.11 -7.03
N ALA A 197 -4.86 23.10 -7.81
CA ALA A 197 -4.39 21.81 -7.31
C ALA A 197 -2.97 21.55 -7.80
N ASP A 198 -2.10 21.06 -6.93
CA ASP A 198 -0.83 20.42 -7.29
C ASP A 198 -1.00 18.91 -7.11
N CYS A 199 -1.38 18.23 -8.20
CA CYS A 199 -1.73 16.81 -8.18
C CYS A 199 -1.07 16.06 -9.33
N THR A 200 -0.28 15.05 -9.01
CA THR A 200 0.27 14.09 -9.99
C THR A 200 -0.42 12.75 -9.81
N ILE A 201 -1.15 12.29 -10.83
CA ILE A 201 -1.85 11.01 -10.83
C ILE A 201 -0.99 9.98 -11.57
N VAL A 202 -0.40 9.04 -10.84
CA VAL A 202 0.31 7.89 -11.38
C VAL A 202 -0.68 6.75 -11.59
N ILE A 203 -0.83 6.34 -12.84
CA ILE A 203 -1.77 5.32 -13.30
C ILE A 203 -0.98 4.06 -13.65
N VAL A 204 -1.19 2.99 -12.90
CA VAL A 204 -0.66 1.65 -13.20
C VAL A 204 -1.64 0.97 -14.13
N ASP A 205 -1.25 0.85 -15.39
CA ASP A 205 -2.03 0.24 -16.47
C ASP A 205 -1.60 -1.21 -16.65
N ASN A 206 -2.40 -2.14 -16.16
CA ASN A 206 -2.15 -3.59 -16.31
C ASN A 206 -3.27 -4.28 -17.10
N ASP A 207 -4.07 -3.48 -17.80
CA ASP A 207 -5.23 -3.84 -18.59
C ASP A 207 -6.22 -4.71 -17.81
N GLY A 208 -6.63 -4.21 -16.63
CA GLY A 208 -7.79 -4.70 -15.89
C GLY A 208 -7.58 -5.05 -14.41
N GLY A 209 -8.30 -6.07 -13.96
CA GLY A 209 -8.41 -6.43 -12.54
C GLY A 209 -7.22 -7.24 -12.00
N GLY A 210 -6.00 -6.71 -12.06
CA GLY A 210 -4.78 -7.46 -11.70
C GLY A 210 -4.76 -8.09 -10.29
N ILE A 211 -5.56 -7.58 -9.34
CA ILE A 211 -5.73 -8.21 -8.01
C ILE A 211 -6.32 -9.62 -8.09
N PHE A 212 -7.16 -9.91 -9.08
CA PHE A 212 -7.87 -11.18 -9.16
C PHE A 212 -6.95 -12.33 -9.59
N GLU A 213 -5.77 -12.03 -10.14
CA GLU A 213 -4.71 -13.00 -10.42
C GLU A 213 -4.18 -13.68 -9.14
N HIS A 214 -4.38 -13.06 -7.98
CA HIS A 214 -3.98 -13.61 -6.68
C HIS A 214 -5.04 -14.52 -6.05
N LEU A 215 -6.21 -14.65 -6.69
CA LEU A 215 -7.29 -15.49 -6.18
C LEU A 215 -7.25 -16.90 -6.79
N PRO A 216 -7.72 -17.94 -6.08
CA PRO A 216 -7.76 -19.31 -6.60
C PRO A 216 -8.46 -19.45 -7.96
N GLN A 217 -9.42 -18.57 -8.24
CA GLN A 217 -10.19 -18.52 -9.48
C GLN A 217 -9.31 -18.37 -10.73
N ALA A 218 -8.15 -17.69 -10.61
CA ALA A 218 -7.20 -17.53 -11.71
C ALA A 218 -6.63 -18.87 -12.19
N ALA A 219 -6.52 -19.86 -11.31
CA ALA A 219 -6.03 -21.19 -11.64
C ALA A 219 -7.16 -22.21 -11.89
N SER A 220 -8.38 -21.94 -11.42
CA SER A 220 -9.48 -22.92 -11.47
C SER A 220 -10.51 -22.69 -12.57
N LEU A 221 -10.59 -21.48 -13.14
CA LEU A 221 -11.52 -21.16 -14.22
C LEU A 221 -10.83 -21.26 -15.58
N ASP A 222 -11.61 -21.50 -16.63
CA ASP A 222 -11.14 -21.34 -18.01
C ASP A 222 -10.67 -19.89 -18.23
N ALA A 223 -9.59 -19.71 -18.99
CA ALA A 223 -8.94 -18.41 -19.17
C ALA A 223 -9.91 -17.35 -19.71
N ASP A 224 -10.72 -17.68 -20.72
CA ASP A 224 -11.69 -16.75 -21.31
C ASP A 224 -12.78 -16.33 -20.31
N VAL A 225 -13.20 -17.26 -19.45
CA VAL A 225 -14.20 -17.00 -18.39
C VAL A 225 -13.60 -16.11 -17.31
N PHE A 226 -12.34 -16.37 -16.92
CA PHE A 226 -11.62 -15.53 -15.98
C PHE A 226 -11.48 -14.10 -16.52
N GLU A 227 -11.07 -13.95 -17.78
CA GLU A 227 -10.95 -12.65 -18.43
C GLU A 227 -12.28 -11.91 -18.50
N GLN A 228 -13.37 -12.61 -18.83
CA GLN A 228 -14.69 -11.99 -18.92
C GLN A 228 -15.22 -11.49 -17.57
N LEU A 229 -14.94 -12.20 -16.47
CA LEU A 229 -15.58 -11.96 -15.17
C LEU A 229 -14.69 -11.23 -14.15
N PHE A 230 -13.36 -11.37 -14.26
CA PHE A 230 -12.40 -10.88 -13.28
C PHE A 230 -11.34 -10.00 -13.92
N GLY A 231 -10.65 -10.52 -14.96
CA GLY A 231 -9.59 -9.78 -15.65
C GLY A 231 -10.12 -8.47 -16.25
N THR A 232 -11.27 -8.53 -16.93
CA THR A 232 -11.97 -7.42 -17.57
C THR A 232 -11.02 -6.44 -18.30
N PRO A 233 -10.18 -6.93 -19.22
CA PRO A 233 -9.28 -6.07 -19.99
C PRO A 233 -10.10 -5.08 -20.81
N HIS A 234 -9.66 -3.82 -20.81
CA HIS A 234 -10.40 -2.72 -21.42
C HIS A 234 -9.81 -2.28 -22.76
N GLY A 235 -8.51 -2.53 -23.00
CA GLY A 235 -7.85 -2.24 -24.28
C GLY A 235 -7.84 -0.74 -24.64
N LEU A 236 -7.85 0.13 -23.63
CA LEU A 236 -7.94 1.59 -23.80
C LEU A 236 -6.57 2.23 -23.69
N ASP A 237 -6.36 3.32 -24.42
CA ASP A 237 -5.20 4.16 -24.22
C ASP A 237 -5.46 5.18 -23.09
N LEU A 238 -5.02 4.87 -21.88
CA LEU A 238 -5.26 5.72 -20.71
C LEU A 238 -4.58 7.09 -20.81
N ALA A 239 -3.51 7.21 -21.59
CA ALA A 239 -2.89 8.49 -21.88
C ALA A 239 -3.82 9.36 -22.74
N ALA A 240 -4.44 8.78 -23.76
CA ALA A 240 -5.45 9.47 -24.57
C ALA A 240 -6.69 9.83 -23.75
N VAL A 241 -7.15 8.95 -22.84
CA VAL A 241 -8.27 9.24 -21.94
C VAL A 241 -7.97 10.46 -21.05
N ALA A 242 -6.82 10.48 -20.37
CA ALA A 242 -6.43 11.62 -19.55
C ALA A 242 -6.28 12.91 -20.38
N ALA A 243 -5.66 12.82 -21.56
CA ALA A 243 -5.49 13.95 -22.48
C ALA A 243 -6.83 14.51 -22.98
N ALA A 244 -7.85 13.68 -23.18
CA ALA A 244 -9.19 14.12 -23.57
C ALA A 244 -9.86 15.03 -22.51
N HIS A 245 -9.45 14.91 -21.24
CA HIS A 245 -9.86 15.82 -20.17
C HIS A 245 -8.95 17.07 -20.04
N GLY A 246 -8.01 17.27 -20.98
CA GLY A 246 -7.06 18.38 -20.96
C GLY A 246 -5.92 18.22 -19.96
N ILE A 247 -5.65 17.00 -19.49
CA ILE A 247 -4.57 16.71 -18.54
C ILE A 247 -3.26 16.49 -19.30
N ALA A 248 -2.18 17.10 -18.84
CA ALA A 248 -0.85 16.81 -19.34
C ALA A 248 -0.41 15.41 -18.91
N VAL A 249 0.00 14.58 -19.86
CA VAL A 249 0.35 13.17 -19.61
C VAL A 249 1.81 12.90 -19.93
N THR A 250 2.47 12.14 -19.06
CA THR A 250 3.75 11.49 -19.32
C THR A 250 3.51 9.98 -19.42
N VAL A 251 3.99 9.34 -20.48
CA VAL A 251 4.04 7.87 -20.54
C VAL A 251 5.43 7.47 -20.08
N ALA A 252 5.48 6.58 -19.08
CA ALA A 252 6.71 6.04 -18.53
C ALA A 252 6.80 4.55 -18.89
N ASP A 253 7.98 4.12 -19.31
CA ASP A 253 8.23 2.73 -19.68
C ASP A 253 8.70 1.88 -18.50
N ASP A 254 9.15 2.51 -17.43
CA ASP A 254 9.76 1.84 -16.28
C ASP A 254 9.54 2.62 -14.95
N PRO A 255 9.77 1.95 -13.80
CA PRO A 255 9.60 2.58 -12.49
C PRO A 255 10.52 3.78 -12.22
N GLU A 256 11.71 3.84 -12.83
CA GLU A 256 12.64 4.95 -12.66
C GLU A 256 12.08 6.22 -13.32
N GLN A 257 11.56 6.08 -14.54
CA GLN A 257 10.86 7.14 -15.26
C GLN A 257 9.62 7.62 -14.51
N VAL A 258 8.86 6.72 -13.88
CA VAL A 258 7.73 7.11 -13.01
C VAL A 258 8.22 7.99 -11.85
N GLY A 259 9.24 7.55 -11.13
CA GLY A 259 9.80 8.33 -10.02
C GLY A 259 10.35 9.68 -10.48
N ALA A 260 10.99 9.73 -11.64
CA ALA A 260 11.51 10.96 -12.24
C ALA A 260 10.37 11.92 -12.62
N ALA A 261 9.31 11.41 -13.26
CA ALA A 261 8.14 12.20 -13.61
C ALA A 261 7.46 12.79 -12.36
N VAL A 262 7.26 11.98 -11.31
CA VAL A 262 6.70 12.47 -10.03
C VAL A 262 7.55 13.59 -9.42
N ARG A 263 8.88 13.43 -9.41
CA ARG A 263 9.79 14.49 -8.89
C ARG A 263 9.75 15.76 -9.74
N ALA A 264 9.55 15.63 -11.05
CA ALA A 264 9.49 16.77 -11.96
C ALA A 264 8.16 17.53 -11.86
N THR A 265 7.07 16.86 -11.49
CA THR A 265 5.73 17.46 -11.46
C THR A 265 5.28 17.90 -10.08
N ALA A 266 5.66 17.20 -9.02
CA ALA A 266 5.28 17.55 -7.65
C ALA A 266 5.90 18.90 -7.25
N GLY A 267 5.07 19.80 -6.72
CA GLY A 267 5.47 21.20 -6.46
C GLY A 267 5.11 22.16 -7.60
N THR A 268 4.53 21.66 -8.70
CA THR A 268 4.13 22.49 -9.83
C THR A 268 2.60 22.58 -9.91
N PRO A 269 2.00 23.78 -9.95
CA PRO A 269 0.55 23.92 -10.06
C PRO A 269 -0.02 23.18 -11.27
N GLY A 270 -1.21 22.61 -11.10
CA GLY A 270 -1.97 21.86 -12.09
C GLY A 270 -2.10 20.36 -11.77
N VAL A 271 -3.08 19.73 -12.41
CA VAL A 271 -3.27 18.28 -12.40
C VAL A 271 -2.54 17.67 -13.60
N ARG A 272 -1.76 16.61 -13.36
CA ARG A 272 -0.97 15.88 -14.36
C ARG A 272 -1.15 14.39 -14.20
N ALA A 273 -0.91 13.62 -15.26
CA ALA A 273 -0.93 12.18 -15.23
C ALA A 273 0.41 11.57 -15.65
N VAL A 274 0.77 10.45 -15.03
CA VAL A 274 1.88 9.59 -15.42
C VAL A 274 1.29 8.20 -15.64
N VAL A 275 1.38 7.65 -16.84
CA VAL A 275 0.87 6.31 -17.17
C VAL A 275 2.05 5.37 -17.31
N VAL A 276 2.00 4.22 -16.63
CA VAL A 276 3.00 3.15 -16.75
C VAL A 276 2.29 1.84 -17.05
N ARG A 277 2.72 1.16 -18.11
CA ARG A 277 2.17 -0.14 -18.52
C ARG A 277 2.91 -1.28 -17.85
N THR A 278 2.18 -2.30 -17.43
CA THR A 278 2.69 -3.48 -16.74
C THR A 278 1.92 -4.72 -17.18
N ASP A 279 2.42 -5.91 -16.84
CA ASP A 279 1.73 -7.18 -17.10
C ASP A 279 1.21 -7.77 -15.79
N ARG A 280 -0.12 -7.84 -15.64
CA ARG A 280 -0.75 -8.33 -14.41
C ARG A 280 -0.44 -9.80 -14.10
N ARG A 281 -0.33 -10.66 -15.12
CA ARG A 281 -0.14 -12.12 -14.94
C ARG A 281 1.29 -12.41 -14.55
N ALA A 282 2.24 -11.83 -15.29
CA ALA A 282 3.65 -11.91 -15.00
C ALA A 282 3.94 -11.31 -13.61
N GLY A 283 3.35 -10.14 -13.30
CA GLY A 283 3.48 -9.51 -12.00
C GLY A 283 2.90 -10.31 -10.84
N ALA A 284 1.79 -11.01 -11.01
CA ALA A 284 1.24 -11.90 -9.99
C ALA A 284 2.13 -13.14 -9.75
N ALA A 285 2.65 -13.74 -10.83
CA ALA A 285 3.58 -14.86 -10.75
C ALA A 285 4.90 -14.45 -10.07
N ALA A 286 5.44 -13.28 -10.42
CA ALA A 286 6.66 -12.72 -9.85
C ALA A 286 6.50 -12.43 -8.34
N ARG A 287 5.38 -11.82 -7.92
CA ARG A 287 5.07 -11.61 -6.49
C ARG A 287 4.97 -12.94 -5.72
N SER A 288 4.36 -13.95 -6.31
CA SER A 288 4.29 -15.29 -5.70
C SER A 288 5.69 -15.91 -5.54
N GLY A 289 6.56 -15.74 -6.54
CA GLY A 289 7.97 -16.12 -6.45
C GLY A 289 8.73 -15.38 -5.36
N LEU A 290 8.54 -14.06 -5.27
CA LEU A 290 9.12 -13.20 -4.25
C LEU A 290 8.72 -13.64 -2.84
N HIS A 291 7.44 -13.90 -2.58
CA HIS A 291 6.97 -14.38 -1.28
C HIS A 291 7.59 -15.73 -0.88
N ARG A 292 7.71 -16.67 -1.83
CA ARG A 292 8.42 -17.93 -1.57
C ARG A 292 9.88 -17.71 -1.23
N ALA A 293 10.57 -16.83 -1.96
CA ALA A 293 11.96 -16.52 -1.70
C ALA A 293 12.16 -15.85 -0.32
N MET A 294 11.26 -14.96 0.08
CA MET A 294 11.23 -14.38 1.43
C MET A 294 11.01 -15.46 2.48
N GLY A 295 10.05 -16.37 2.29
CA GLY A 295 9.81 -17.49 3.20
C GLY A 295 11.05 -18.37 3.38
N THR A 296 11.70 -18.78 2.29
CA THR A 296 12.95 -19.56 2.35
C THR A 296 14.08 -18.82 3.08
N ALA A 297 14.22 -17.51 2.87
CA ALA A 297 15.22 -16.70 3.57
C ALA A 297 14.93 -16.63 5.09
N LEU A 298 13.67 -16.48 5.47
CA LEU A 298 13.25 -16.47 6.86
C LEU A 298 13.45 -17.83 7.54
N ASP A 299 13.12 -18.94 6.86
CA ASP A 299 13.35 -20.29 7.39
C ASP A 299 14.85 -20.52 7.65
N ALA A 300 15.71 -20.17 6.70
CA ALA A 300 17.17 -20.26 6.87
C ALA A 300 17.70 -19.37 8.00
N MET A 301 17.14 -18.17 8.16
CA MET A 301 17.46 -17.27 9.27
C MET A 301 17.08 -17.89 10.62
N LEU A 302 15.90 -18.51 10.72
CA LEU A 302 15.43 -19.12 11.97
C LEU A 302 16.21 -20.40 12.31
N ASP A 303 16.56 -21.21 11.31
CA ASP A 303 17.35 -22.43 11.49
C ASP A 303 18.78 -22.14 11.99
N THR A 304 19.33 -20.96 11.69
CA THR A 304 20.66 -20.54 12.16
C THR A 304 20.65 -19.87 13.53
N ALA A 305 19.47 -19.47 14.02
CA ALA A 305 19.27 -18.82 15.31
C ALA A 305 18.87 -19.79 16.44
N GLY A 306 18.45 -21.02 16.11
CA GLY A 306 18.10 -22.10 17.04
C GLY A 306 19.28 -23.00 17.40
#